data_AF-A0A957XNA7-F1
#
_entry.id   AF-A0A957XNA7-F1
#
_cell.length_a   1.000
_cell.length_b   1.000
_cell.length_c   1.000
_cell.angle_alpha   90.00
_cell.angle_beta   90.00
_cell.angle_gamma   90.00
#
_symmetry.space_group_name_H-M   'P 1'
#
loop_
_entity.id
_entity.type
_entity.pdbx_description
1 polymer ?
#
loop_
_entity_poly.entity_id
_entity_poly.type
_entity_poly.pdbx_seq_one_letter_code
_entity_poly.pdbx_strand_id
1 'polypeptide(L)'
;MVSFGEQRFWENYQTWKETHQEYNITRDLLRVNWKSDKYREMKYGNGKLTSGMRSTLRNLLVKKEKKPNSRTFKALNWRRLANENGELSEHGRVLALSQLSLKRQCQLLNLPLFEWNVSTLENPENTVQSMLEQQGSQSYFVENTFCLFIDYVMGNALLEVAEKLGKHVYTLDLTYDPEIFFFVKKDLEKYLNSLNENHCIGNFPVCKPFLGTIFTNDTPQQILTLFDKIFRSLGVDRVKKLLRMYFSNPLAYSYRGWPDLFVIEKQNAYCIEVKTTDKLHLNQLVTIPDLVVVAGLSVHVVKLTLRK
;
A
#
# COMPACT_ATOMS: atom_id res chain seq x y z
N MET A 1 -12.15 -0.70 12.36
CA MET A 1 -11.62 0.41 13.18
C MET A 1 -10.72 1.25 12.27
N VAL A 2 -10.95 2.56 12.21
CA VAL A 2 -10.11 3.49 11.42
C VAL A 2 -8.78 3.64 12.16
N SER A 3 -7.62 3.64 11.46
CA SER A 3 -6.36 3.92 12.16
C SER A 3 -6.38 5.36 12.65
N PHE A 4 -5.72 5.63 13.78
CA PHE A 4 -5.67 6.96 14.38
C PHE A 4 -5.20 8.04 13.37
N GLY A 5 -4.17 7.73 12.56
CA GLY A 5 -3.69 8.62 11.49
C GLY A 5 -4.74 8.91 10.41
N GLU A 6 -5.54 7.92 10.01
CA GLU A 6 -6.59 8.13 9.00
C GLU A 6 -7.74 8.98 9.56
N GLN A 7 -8.16 8.75 10.81
CA GLN A 7 -9.19 9.58 11.44
C GLN A 7 -8.73 11.04 11.51
N ARG A 8 -7.50 11.26 11.97
CA ARG A 8 -6.90 12.58 12.08
C ARG A 8 -6.74 13.28 10.73
N PHE A 9 -6.32 12.56 9.69
CA PHE A 9 -6.29 13.11 8.32
C PHE A 9 -7.67 13.62 7.90
N TRP A 10 -8.74 12.87 8.14
CA TRP A 10 -10.09 13.28 7.75
C TRP A 10 -10.61 14.46 8.55
N GLU A 11 -10.35 14.52 9.85
CA GLU A 11 -10.68 15.66 10.71
C GLU A 11 -9.95 16.92 10.21
N ASN A 12 -8.64 16.83 9.99
CA ASN A 12 -7.85 17.93 9.43
C ASN A 12 -8.32 18.32 8.02
N TYR A 13 -8.67 17.35 7.18
CA TYR A 13 -9.12 17.58 5.81
C TYR A 13 -10.47 18.30 5.75
N GLN A 14 -11.44 17.98 6.64
CA GLN A 14 -12.72 18.70 6.65
C GLN A 14 -12.49 20.17 6.99
N THR A 15 -11.72 20.47 8.03
CA THR A 15 -11.37 21.83 8.43
C THR A 15 -10.66 22.58 7.30
N TRP A 16 -9.70 21.93 6.63
CA TRP A 16 -8.96 22.54 5.53
C TRP A 16 -9.82 22.79 4.28
N LYS A 17 -10.72 21.85 3.95
CA LYS A 17 -11.61 21.97 2.79
C LYS A 17 -12.56 23.17 2.89
N GLU A 18 -12.99 23.52 4.10
CA GLU A 18 -13.86 24.68 4.33
C GLU A 18 -13.20 26.01 3.92
N THR A 19 -11.86 26.08 4.02
CA THR A 19 -11.08 27.28 3.68
C THR A 19 -10.47 27.25 2.28
N HIS A 20 -10.40 26.09 1.62
CA HIS A 20 -9.72 25.88 0.34
C HIS A 20 -10.61 25.16 -0.69
N GLN A 21 -11.75 25.75 -1.04
CA GLN A 21 -12.78 25.13 -1.88
C GLN A 21 -12.31 24.71 -3.28
N GLU A 22 -11.26 25.35 -3.80
CA GLU A 22 -10.62 25.01 -5.08
C GLU A 22 -9.93 23.64 -5.10
N TYR A 23 -9.66 23.06 -3.92
CA TYR A 23 -9.10 21.72 -3.77
C TYR A 23 -10.16 20.73 -3.25
N ASN A 24 -11.34 20.76 -3.87
CA ASN A 24 -12.43 19.87 -3.53
C ASN A 24 -12.10 18.44 -3.98
N ILE A 25 -11.68 17.61 -3.03
CA ILE A 25 -11.44 16.20 -3.27
C ILE A 25 -12.74 15.48 -2.99
N THR A 26 -13.31 14.89 -4.04
CA THR A 26 -14.37 13.92 -3.84
C THR A 26 -13.83 12.84 -2.92
N ARG A 27 -14.53 12.49 -1.83
CA ARG A 27 -14.18 11.35 -0.97
C ARG A 27 -13.90 10.05 -1.75
N ASP A 28 -14.40 9.97 -2.99
CA ASP A 28 -14.18 8.88 -3.93
C ASP A 28 -12.73 8.80 -4.49
N LEU A 29 -11.94 9.89 -4.47
CA LEU A 29 -10.54 9.96 -4.95
C LEU A 29 -9.51 9.46 -3.93
N LEU A 30 -9.85 9.49 -2.63
CA LEU A 30 -9.02 8.96 -1.56
C LEU A 30 -9.71 7.68 -1.09
N ARG A 31 -9.40 6.54 -1.73
CA ARG A 31 -10.14 5.28 -1.54
C ARG A 31 -10.15 4.90 -0.06
N VAL A 32 -11.26 5.23 0.58
CA VAL A 32 -11.52 5.18 2.01
C VAL A 32 -11.39 3.76 2.54
N ASN A 33 -10.79 3.63 3.72
CA ASN A 33 -10.84 2.52 4.65
C ASN A 33 -11.66 1.28 4.23
N TRP A 34 -10.97 0.26 3.74
CA TRP A 34 -11.55 -1.04 3.38
C TRP A 34 -12.21 -1.79 4.55
N LYS A 35 -11.97 -1.36 5.80
CA LYS A 35 -12.50 -1.90 7.07
C LYS A 35 -13.39 -0.92 7.86
N SER A 36 -13.71 0.26 7.34
CA SER A 36 -14.63 1.16 8.03
C SER A 36 -16.06 0.68 7.75
N ASP A 37 -16.48 -0.31 8.54
CA ASP A 37 -17.89 -0.63 8.70
C ASP A 37 -18.66 0.67 8.99
N LYS A 38 -18.09 1.62 9.73
CA LYS A 38 -18.63 2.98 9.99
C LYS A 38 -19.02 3.77 8.72
N TYR A 39 -18.22 3.76 7.64
CA TYR A 39 -18.58 4.45 6.38
C TYR A 39 -19.68 3.70 5.62
N ARG A 40 -19.70 2.36 5.72
CA ARG A 40 -20.76 1.51 5.13
C ARG A 40 -22.08 1.63 5.89
N GLU A 41 -22.00 1.70 7.22
CA GLU A 41 -23.11 1.81 8.16
C GLU A 41 -23.84 3.15 7.99
N MET A 42 -23.10 4.26 7.94
CA MET A 42 -23.70 5.60 7.84
C MET A 42 -24.41 5.87 6.51
N LYS A 43 -23.95 5.29 5.39
CA LYS A 43 -24.46 5.62 4.05
C LYS A 43 -25.31 4.51 3.42
N TYR A 44 -25.11 3.24 3.80
CA TYR A 44 -25.67 2.09 3.07
C TYR A 44 -26.36 1.02 3.95
N GLY A 45 -26.56 1.29 5.24
CA GLY A 45 -27.21 0.39 6.19
C GLY A 45 -26.36 -0.82 6.62
N ASN A 46 -26.67 -1.37 7.81
CA ASN A 46 -25.91 -2.37 8.60
C ASN A 46 -25.60 -3.74 7.96
N GLY A 47 -25.73 -3.94 6.65
CA GLY A 47 -25.63 -5.27 6.06
C GLY A 47 -24.22 -5.65 5.63
N LYS A 48 -23.55 -6.57 6.34
CA LYS A 48 -22.49 -7.43 5.75
C LYS A 48 -22.98 -7.98 4.40
N LEU A 49 -22.09 -8.18 3.43
CA LEU A 49 -22.49 -8.75 2.14
C LEU A 49 -23.15 -10.11 2.33
N THR A 50 -24.37 -10.27 1.83
CA THR A 50 -25.08 -11.55 1.86
C THR A 50 -24.30 -12.62 1.08
N SER A 51 -24.56 -13.89 1.35
CA SER A 51 -23.96 -15.00 0.59
C SER A 51 -24.25 -14.88 -0.92
N GLY A 52 -25.45 -14.44 -1.30
CA GLY A 52 -25.85 -14.18 -2.69
C GLY A 52 -25.02 -13.07 -3.34
N MET A 53 -24.80 -11.95 -2.64
CA MET A 53 -23.95 -10.84 -3.13
C MET A 53 -22.50 -11.29 -3.28
N ARG A 54 -21.96 -11.99 -2.27
CA ARG A 54 -20.61 -12.57 -2.28
C ARG A 54 -20.40 -13.54 -3.46
N SER A 55 -21.35 -14.45 -3.66
CA SER A 55 -21.35 -15.37 -4.81
C SER A 55 -21.41 -14.62 -6.14
N THR A 56 -22.27 -13.61 -6.24
CA THR A 56 -22.40 -12.78 -7.45
C THR A 56 -21.12 -12.03 -7.78
N LEU A 57 -20.48 -11.39 -6.81
CA LEU A 57 -19.19 -10.71 -7.00
C LEU A 57 -18.11 -11.66 -7.55
N ARG A 58 -18.00 -12.87 -6.99
CA ARG A 58 -17.06 -13.89 -7.49
C ARG A 58 -17.38 -14.28 -8.93
N ASN A 59 -18.66 -14.48 -9.26
CA ASN A 59 -19.08 -14.86 -10.60
C ASN A 59 -18.80 -13.77 -11.64
N LEU A 60 -19.04 -12.51 -11.29
CA LEU A 60 -18.71 -11.35 -12.14
C LEU A 60 -17.20 -11.25 -12.37
N LEU A 61 -16.39 -11.44 -11.32
CA LEU A 61 -14.92 -11.40 -11.42
C LEU A 61 -14.37 -12.45 -12.39
N VAL A 62 -14.92 -13.66 -12.38
CA VAL A 62 -14.50 -14.75 -13.28
C VAL A 62 -15.30 -14.82 -14.58
N LYS A 63 -16.13 -13.81 -14.86
CA LYS A 63 -16.99 -13.72 -16.07
C LYS A 63 -17.82 -14.97 -16.34
N LYS A 64 -18.41 -15.57 -15.30
CA LYS A 64 -19.34 -16.69 -15.47
C LYS A 64 -20.65 -16.20 -16.10
N GLU A 65 -21.17 -16.95 -17.07
CA GLU A 65 -22.38 -16.60 -17.85
C GLU A 65 -23.68 -16.58 -17.04
N LYS A 66 -23.67 -17.03 -15.78
CA LYS A 66 -24.87 -17.07 -14.96
C LYS A 66 -25.32 -15.66 -14.59
N LYS A 67 -26.41 -15.21 -15.22
CA LYS A 67 -27.05 -13.93 -14.90
C LYS A 67 -27.38 -13.85 -13.40
N PRO A 68 -26.91 -12.81 -12.68
CA PRO A 68 -27.21 -12.66 -11.27
C PRO A 68 -28.69 -12.34 -11.05
N ASN A 69 -29.21 -12.69 -9.87
CA ASN A 69 -30.55 -12.29 -9.45
C ASN A 69 -30.67 -10.76 -9.49
N SER A 70 -31.71 -10.22 -10.14
CA SER A 70 -31.90 -8.78 -10.35
C SER A 70 -31.88 -7.97 -9.04
N ARG A 71 -32.41 -8.51 -7.94
CA ARG A 71 -32.35 -7.87 -6.62
C ARG A 71 -30.94 -7.81 -6.07
N THR A 72 -30.18 -8.90 -6.21
CA THR A 72 -28.76 -8.94 -5.77
C THR A 72 -27.91 -7.97 -6.57
N PHE A 73 -28.14 -7.90 -7.88
CA PHE A 73 -27.43 -6.99 -8.76
C PHE A 73 -27.73 -5.52 -8.44
N LYS A 74 -29.02 -5.16 -8.26
CA LYS A 74 -29.44 -3.82 -7.83
C LYS A 74 -28.79 -3.42 -6.51
N ALA A 75 -28.69 -4.35 -5.55
CA ALA A 75 -28.02 -4.10 -4.27
C ALA A 75 -26.50 -3.89 -4.40
N LEU A 76 -25.83 -4.62 -5.31
CA LEU A 76 -24.40 -4.42 -5.59
C LEU A 76 -24.14 -3.08 -6.29
N ASN A 77 -24.98 -2.71 -7.26
CA ASN A 77 -24.91 -1.42 -7.94
C ASN A 77 -25.15 -0.25 -6.98
N TRP A 78 -26.18 -0.35 -6.14
CA TRP A 78 -26.45 0.65 -5.12
C TRP A 78 -25.28 0.86 -4.14
N ARG A 79 -24.50 -0.20 -3.87
CA ARG A 79 -23.27 -0.15 -3.06
C ARG A 79 -22.01 0.24 -3.86
N ARG A 80 -22.15 0.58 -5.14
CA ARG A 80 -21.05 0.90 -6.07
C ARG A 80 -20.00 -0.20 -6.18
N LEU A 81 -20.40 -1.46 -6.06
CA LEU A 81 -19.52 -2.63 -6.21
C LEU A 81 -19.54 -3.21 -7.62
N ALA A 82 -20.60 -2.94 -8.37
CA ALA A 82 -20.70 -3.23 -9.79
C ALA A 82 -21.46 -2.06 -10.46
N ASN A 83 -21.24 -1.81 -11.74
CA ASN A 83 -22.07 -0.87 -12.50
C ASN A 83 -23.30 -1.57 -13.10
N GLU A 84 -24.12 -0.83 -13.85
CA GLU A 84 -25.34 -1.35 -14.49
C GLU A 84 -25.06 -2.43 -15.54
N ASN A 85 -23.87 -2.40 -16.15
CA ASN A 85 -23.41 -3.40 -17.13
C ASN A 85 -22.83 -4.66 -16.46
N GLY A 86 -22.68 -4.65 -15.14
CA GLY A 86 -22.17 -5.75 -14.34
C GLY A 86 -20.65 -5.84 -14.28
N GLU A 87 -19.98 -4.77 -14.69
CA GLU A 87 -18.54 -4.62 -14.49
C GLU A 87 -18.30 -4.26 -13.03
N LEU A 88 -17.32 -4.94 -12.41
CA LEU A 88 -16.95 -4.66 -11.03
C LEU A 88 -16.24 -3.31 -10.95
N SER A 89 -16.60 -2.50 -9.96
CA SER A 89 -15.73 -1.41 -9.53
C SER A 89 -14.45 -1.99 -8.92
N GLU A 90 -13.40 -1.19 -8.76
CA GLU A 90 -12.17 -1.69 -8.10
C GLU A 90 -12.45 -2.23 -6.70
N HIS A 91 -13.38 -1.60 -5.97
CA HIS A 91 -13.81 -2.10 -4.67
C HIS A 91 -14.56 -3.43 -4.77
N GLY A 92 -15.46 -3.57 -5.74
CA GLY A 92 -16.12 -4.85 -6.02
C GLY A 92 -15.13 -5.95 -6.38
N ARG A 93 -14.10 -5.61 -7.17
CA ARG A 93 -13.03 -6.52 -7.60
C ARG A 93 -12.20 -7.00 -6.41
N VAL A 94 -11.71 -6.10 -5.55
CA VAL A 94 -10.95 -6.45 -4.34
C VAL A 94 -11.78 -7.33 -3.39
N LEU A 95 -13.05 -6.98 -3.17
CA LEU A 95 -13.96 -7.79 -2.35
C LEU A 95 -14.22 -9.17 -2.98
N ALA A 96 -14.35 -9.27 -4.30
CA ALA A 96 -14.48 -10.54 -5.00
C ALA A 96 -13.22 -11.39 -4.85
N LEU A 97 -12.03 -10.82 -5.06
CA LEU A 97 -10.73 -11.48 -4.90
C LEU A 97 -10.50 -11.98 -3.48
N SER A 98 -10.87 -11.19 -2.47
CA SER A 98 -10.72 -11.56 -1.05
C SER A 98 -11.49 -12.82 -0.67
N GLN A 99 -12.44 -13.27 -1.49
CA GLN A 99 -13.23 -14.48 -1.23
C GLN A 99 -12.69 -15.73 -1.92
N LEU A 100 -11.58 -15.60 -2.66
CA LEU A 100 -10.94 -16.70 -3.36
C LEU A 100 -9.80 -17.30 -2.52
N SER A 101 -9.32 -18.47 -2.92
CA SER A 101 -8.09 -19.06 -2.35
C SER A 101 -6.86 -18.27 -2.80
N LEU A 102 -5.76 -18.35 -2.04
CA LEU A 102 -4.50 -17.68 -2.37
C LEU A 102 -4.05 -17.97 -3.81
N LYS A 103 -4.06 -19.25 -4.22
CA LYS A 103 -3.72 -19.66 -5.59
C LYS A 103 -4.54 -18.94 -6.65
N ARG A 104 -5.86 -18.80 -6.44
CA ARG A 104 -6.74 -18.14 -7.40
C ARG A 104 -6.59 -16.62 -7.36
N GLN A 105 -6.31 -16.03 -6.19
CA GLN A 105 -5.95 -14.61 -6.08
C GLN A 105 -4.70 -14.31 -6.90
N CYS A 106 -3.61 -15.05 -6.67
CA CYS A 106 -2.35 -14.86 -7.38
C CYS A 106 -2.53 -15.03 -8.89
N GLN A 107 -3.26 -16.07 -9.33
CA GLN A 107 -3.55 -16.29 -10.75
C GLN A 107 -4.28 -15.11 -11.41
N LEU A 108 -5.32 -14.57 -10.76
CA LEU A 108 -6.09 -13.45 -11.32
C LEU A 108 -5.36 -12.10 -11.25
N LEU A 109 -4.37 -12.00 -10.36
CA LEU A 109 -3.50 -10.84 -10.24
C LEU A 109 -2.20 -10.98 -11.04
N ASN A 110 -2.00 -12.11 -11.73
CA ASN A 110 -0.76 -12.46 -12.42
C ASN A 110 0.49 -12.36 -11.52
N LEU A 111 0.36 -12.80 -10.27
CA LEU A 111 1.46 -12.83 -9.29
C LEU A 111 2.10 -14.23 -9.26
N PRO A 112 3.43 -14.34 -9.30
CA PRO A 112 4.14 -15.58 -9.05
C PRO A 112 3.81 -16.12 -7.64
N LEU A 113 3.39 -17.38 -7.57
CA LEU A 113 3.16 -18.10 -6.32
C LEU A 113 4.13 -19.28 -6.23
N PHE A 114 4.98 -19.27 -5.22
CA PHE A 114 5.94 -20.33 -4.92
C PHE A 114 5.51 -21.09 -3.66
N GLU A 115 5.76 -22.39 -3.62
CA GLU A 115 5.53 -23.23 -2.42
C GLU A 115 6.87 -23.73 -1.90
N TRP A 116 7.22 -23.37 -0.66
CA TRP A 116 8.49 -23.72 -0.04
C TRP A 116 8.28 -24.60 1.18
N ASN A 117 9.06 -25.68 1.27
CA ASN A 117 8.99 -26.62 2.39
C ASN A 117 10.02 -26.27 3.47
N VAL A 118 9.53 -25.93 4.65
CA VAL A 118 10.31 -25.48 5.81
C VAL A 118 10.20 -26.46 6.98
N SER A 119 11.17 -26.44 7.89
CA SER A 119 11.17 -27.28 9.09
C SER A 119 10.23 -26.76 10.18
N THR A 120 9.96 -25.45 10.21
CA THR A 120 9.07 -24.79 11.17
C THR A 120 8.28 -23.67 10.50
N LEU A 121 7.10 -23.36 11.03
CA LEU A 121 6.29 -22.20 10.65
C LEU A 121 6.35 -21.09 11.73
N GLU A 122 7.20 -21.25 12.74
CA GLU A 122 7.47 -20.21 13.73
C GLU A 122 8.29 -19.09 13.07
N ASN A 123 7.75 -17.87 13.04
CA ASN A 123 8.36 -16.70 12.37
C ASN A 123 8.63 -16.97 10.87
N PRO A 124 7.57 -17.15 10.06
CA PRO A 124 7.70 -17.57 8.67
C PRO A 124 8.49 -16.57 7.82
N GLU A 125 8.40 -15.27 8.09
CA GLU A 125 9.12 -14.21 7.39
C GLU A 125 10.63 -14.30 7.63
N ASN A 126 11.04 -14.49 8.90
CA ASN A 126 12.45 -14.70 9.27
C ASN A 126 13.02 -15.98 8.65
N THR A 127 12.19 -17.03 8.54
CA THR A 127 12.58 -18.29 7.89
C THR A 127 12.88 -18.06 6.41
N VAL A 128 11.99 -17.36 5.69
CA VAL A 128 12.19 -17.02 4.27
C VAL A 128 13.42 -16.14 4.08
N GLN A 129 13.58 -15.12 4.93
CA GLN A 129 14.75 -14.23 4.91
C GLN A 129 16.06 -15.04 5.07
N SER A 130 16.14 -15.89 6.08
CA SER A 130 17.34 -16.71 6.35
C SER A 130 17.68 -17.64 5.18
N MET A 131 16.66 -18.24 4.54
CA MET A 131 16.85 -19.10 3.37
C MET A 131 17.42 -18.33 2.17
N LEU A 132 16.92 -17.11 1.92
CA LEU A 132 17.42 -16.24 0.85
C LEU A 132 18.86 -15.81 1.11
N GLU A 133 19.17 -15.44 2.34
CA GLU A 133 20.52 -15.03 2.75
C GLU A 133 21.53 -16.18 2.62
N GLN A 134 21.15 -17.41 2.97
CA GLN A 134 21.97 -18.61 2.74
C GLN A 134 22.24 -18.87 1.25
N GLN A 135 21.34 -18.42 0.36
CA GLN A 135 21.51 -18.50 -1.08
C GLN A 135 22.31 -17.30 -1.66
N GLY A 136 22.77 -16.39 -0.80
CA GLY A 136 23.58 -15.23 -1.19
C GLY A 136 22.77 -13.99 -1.59
N SER A 137 21.45 -13.98 -1.39
CA SER A 137 20.64 -12.78 -1.57
C SER A 137 20.74 -11.85 -0.36
N GLN A 138 20.53 -10.56 -0.57
CA GLN A 138 20.29 -9.62 0.53
C GLN A 138 18.78 -9.48 0.72
N SER A 139 18.26 -9.82 1.89
CA SER A 139 16.84 -9.72 2.19
C SER A 139 16.62 -8.86 3.42
N TYR A 140 15.58 -8.03 3.40
CA TYR A 140 15.24 -7.11 4.48
C TYR A 140 13.76 -7.27 4.81
N PHE A 141 13.46 -7.46 6.10
CA PHE A 141 12.09 -7.33 6.58
C PHE A 141 11.70 -5.85 6.55
N VAL A 142 10.73 -5.51 5.69
CA VAL A 142 10.33 -4.12 5.44
C VAL A 142 8.91 -3.86 5.86
N GLU A 143 7.95 -4.74 5.56
CA GLU A 143 6.55 -4.60 5.96
C GLU A 143 6.06 -3.12 5.84
N ASN A 144 5.50 -2.53 6.90
CA ASN A 144 5.10 -1.12 6.90
C ASN A 144 6.26 -0.11 6.91
N THR A 145 7.50 -0.53 7.22
CA THR A 145 8.72 0.29 7.09
C THR A 145 9.03 0.66 5.65
N PHE A 146 8.46 -0.06 4.67
CA PHE A 146 8.53 0.39 3.28
C PHE A 146 7.80 1.74 3.04
N CYS A 147 6.76 2.04 3.84
CA CYS A 147 6.13 3.37 3.82
C CYS A 147 7.05 4.44 4.42
N LEU A 148 7.80 4.10 5.48
CA LEU A 148 8.79 5.01 6.07
C LEU A 148 9.89 5.36 5.08
N PHE A 149 10.28 4.43 4.21
CA PHE A 149 11.18 4.72 3.09
C PHE A 149 10.61 5.80 2.16
N ILE A 150 9.32 5.73 1.82
CA ILE A 150 8.64 6.74 0.99
C ILE A 150 8.62 8.09 1.69
N ASP A 151 8.21 8.12 2.95
CA ASP A 151 8.18 9.33 3.78
C ASP A 151 9.57 9.97 3.87
N TYR A 152 10.62 9.15 4.01
CA TYR A 152 12.00 9.61 4.05
C TYR A 152 12.48 10.20 2.71
N VAL A 153 12.19 9.53 1.59
CA VAL A 153 12.56 10.03 0.26
C VAL A 153 11.89 11.38 -0.01
N MET A 154 10.65 11.57 0.45
CA MET A 154 9.92 12.83 0.30
C MET A 154 10.16 13.84 1.42
N GLY A 155 10.93 13.47 2.45
CA GLY A 155 11.06 14.26 3.67
C GLY A 155 11.57 15.68 3.43
N ASN A 156 12.56 15.88 2.55
CA ASN A 156 13.03 17.21 2.22
C ASN A 156 11.94 18.08 1.57
N ALA A 157 11.15 17.53 0.64
CA ALA A 157 10.05 18.25 0.01
C ALA A 157 8.95 18.62 1.03
N LEU A 158 8.63 17.69 1.93
CA LEU A 158 7.67 17.91 3.02
C LEU A 158 8.14 19.06 3.92
N LEU A 159 9.39 19.03 4.37
CA LEU A 159 9.95 20.03 5.28
C LEU A 159 10.05 21.41 4.62
N GLU A 160 10.46 21.49 3.35
CA GLU A 160 10.53 22.73 2.59
C GLU A 160 9.14 23.37 2.40
N VAL A 161 8.10 22.56 2.16
CA VAL A 161 6.71 23.02 2.11
C VAL A 161 6.22 23.48 3.47
N ALA A 162 6.52 22.73 4.53
CA ALA A 162 6.11 23.07 5.89
C ALA A 162 6.70 24.42 6.34
N GLU A 163 7.98 24.66 6.03
CA GLU A 163 8.65 25.93 6.30
C GLU A 163 7.95 27.09 5.58
N LYS A 164 7.64 26.95 4.27
CA LYS A 164 6.90 27.97 3.50
C LYS A 164 5.52 28.29 4.07
N LEU A 165 4.88 27.30 4.69
CA LEU A 165 3.56 27.46 5.33
C LEU A 165 3.66 27.92 6.80
N GLY A 166 4.87 28.07 7.35
CA GLY A 166 5.07 28.39 8.77
C GLY A 166 4.55 27.29 9.71
N LYS A 167 4.57 26.03 9.26
CA LYS A 167 4.04 24.88 10.01
C LYS A 167 5.13 24.08 10.69
N HIS A 168 4.84 23.65 11.93
CA HIS A 168 5.68 22.71 12.64
C HIS A 168 5.41 21.27 12.18
N VAL A 169 6.48 20.53 11.87
CA VAL A 169 6.41 19.11 11.46
C VAL A 169 6.69 18.20 12.65
N TYR A 170 5.79 17.25 12.90
CA TYR A 170 5.94 16.27 13.99
C TYR A 170 6.45 14.90 13.50
N THR A 171 6.21 14.59 12.22
CA THR A 171 6.52 13.31 11.59
C THR A 171 6.71 13.52 10.09
N LEU A 172 7.44 12.61 9.44
CA LEU A 172 7.57 12.60 7.98
C LEU A 172 6.38 11.92 7.28
N ASP A 173 5.42 11.36 8.04
CA ASP A 173 4.18 10.81 7.49
C ASP A 173 3.44 11.91 6.71
N LEU A 174 3.53 11.83 5.39
CA LEU A 174 2.91 12.76 4.46
C LEU A 174 1.39 12.85 4.65
N THR A 175 0.75 11.82 5.20
CA THR A 175 -0.70 11.81 5.47
C THR A 175 -1.08 12.41 6.81
N TYR A 176 -0.13 12.91 7.60
CA TYR A 176 -0.42 13.52 8.88
C TYR A 176 -0.97 14.95 8.74
N ASP A 177 -0.44 15.74 7.80
CA ASP A 177 -0.90 17.10 7.50
C ASP A 177 -1.41 17.18 6.04
N PRO A 178 -2.74 17.20 5.83
CA PRO A 178 -3.31 17.24 4.48
C PRO A 178 -2.86 18.45 3.66
N GLU A 179 -2.67 19.61 4.27
CA GLU A 179 -2.30 20.81 3.55
C GLU A 179 -0.87 20.70 3.01
N ILE A 180 0.09 20.29 3.85
CA ILE A 180 1.46 20.02 3.42
C ILE A 180 1.46 18.97 2.30
N PHE A 181 0.70 17.89 2.47
CA PHE A 181 0.55 16.86 1.43
C PHE A 181 0.13 17.44 0.08
N PHE A 182 -0.86 18.33 0.04
CA PHE A 182 -1.36 18.89 -1.21
C PHE A 182 -0.36 19.81 -1.89
N PHE A 183 0.36 20.63 -1.13
CA PHE A 183 1.42 21.46 -1.68
C PHE A 183 2.56 20.60 -2.25
N VAL A 184 2.99 19.54 -1.53
CA VAL A 184 3.98 18.58 -2.06
C VAL A 184 3.45 17.90 -3.32
N LYS A 185 2.18 17.49 -3.33
CA LYS A 185 1.55 16.82 -4.48
C LYS A 185 1.47 17.74 -5.71
N LYS A 186 1.16 19.02 -5.51
CA LYS A 186 1.07 20.02 -6.59
C LYS A 186 2.40 20.16 -7.33
N ASP A 187 3.50 20.14 -6.58
CA ASP A 187 4.85 20.27 -7.10
C ASP A 187 5.56 18.91 -7.28
N LEU A 188 4.83 17.79 -7.23
CA LEU A 188 5.39 16.44 -7.21
C LEU A 188 6.37 16.21 -8.37
N GLU A 189 5.99 16.53 -9.60
CA GLU A 189 6.85 16.30 -10.77
C GLU A 189 8.15 17.11 -10.72
N LYS A 190 8.11 18.32 -10.16
CA LYS A 190 9.33 19.12 -9.94
C LYS A 190 10.26 18.41 -8.96
N TYR A 191 9.72 17.92 -7.84
CA TYR A 191 10.48 17.16 -6.85
C TYR A 191 11.03 15.85 -7.42
N LEU A 192 10.21 15.10 -8.16
CA LEU A 192 10.65 13.88 -8.83
C LEU A 192 11.81 14.16 -9.79
N ASN A 193 11.78 15.27 -10.53
CA ASN A 193 12.86 15.63 -11.45
C ASN A 193 14.17 16.00 -10.76
N SER A 194 14.15 16.39 -9.48
CA SER A 194 15.36 16.62 -8.69
C SER A 194 16.02 15.36 -8.10
N LEU A 195 15.32 14.21 -8.11
CA LEU A 195 15.86 12.98 -7.54
C LEU A 195 17.10 12.51 -8.31
N ASN A 196 18.14 12.15 -7.58
CA ASN A 196 19.40 11.62 -8.10
C ASN A 196 19.92 10.48 -7.18
N GLU A 197 21.02 9.84 -7.58
CA GLU A 197 21.59 8.68 -6.88
C GLU A 197 22.04 8.95 -5.44
N ASN A 198 22.25 10.22 -5.07
CA ASN A 198 22.68 10.62 -3.73
C ASN A 198 21.54 11.21 -2.90
N HIS A 199 20.30 11.11 -3.39
CA HIS A 199 19.14 11.73 -2.74
C HIS A 199 18.94 11.29 -1.29
N CYS A 200 19.03 9.98 -1.01
CA CYS A 200 18.91 9.48 0.37
C CYS A 200 19.97 10.09 1.29
N ILE A 201 21.24 10.04 0.91
CA ILE A 201 22.33 10.63 1.70
C ILE A 201 22.12 12.14 1.91
N GLY A 202 21.70 12.86 0.86
CA GLY A 202 21.40 14.29 0.91
C GLY A 202 20.22 14.64 1.82
N ASN A 203 19.20 13.79 1.90
CA ASN A 203 18.04 13.97 2.79
C ASN A 203 18.38 13.71 4.27
N PHE A 204 19.44 12.97 4.56
CA PHE A 204 19.71 12.53 5.93
C PHE A 204 19.83 13.66 6.96
N PRO A 205 20.58 14.76 6.73
CA PRO A 205 20.72 15.82 7.74
C PRO A 205 19.39 16.43 8.16
N VAL A 206 18.47 16.66 7.22
CA VAL A 206 17.16 17.26 7.48
C VAL A 206 16.15 16.27 8.05
N CYS A 207 16.23 14.99 7.64
CA CYS A 207 15.28 13.96 8.07
C CYS A 207 15.69 13.27 9.38
N LYS A 208 16.98 13.29 9.76
CA LYS A 208 17.52 12.59 10.94
C LYS A 208 16.73 12.82 12.24
N PRO A 209 16.26 14.04 12.58
CA PRO A 209 15.48 14.26 13.81
C PRO A 209 14.18 13.44 13.87
N PHE A 210 13.61 13.11 12.71
CA PHE A 210 12.37 12.35 12.58
C PHE A 210 12.60 10.84 12.48
N LEU A 211 13.84 10.38 12.27
CA LEU A 211 14.14 8.95 12.22
C LEU A 211 14.21 8.33 13.62
N GLY A 212 14.55 9.11 14.65
CA GLY A 212 14.57 8.66 16.04
C GLY A 212 13.19 8.46 16.66
N THR A 213 12.12 8.94 16.00
CA THR A 213 10.72 8.75 16.43
C THR A 213 10.05 7.55 15.77
N ILE A 214 10.76 6.88 14.87
CA ILE A 214 10.28 5.68 14.19
C ILE A 214 10.28 4.51 15.19
N PHE A 215 9.23 3.70 15.16
CA PHE A 215 9.04 2.51 16.01
C PHE A 215 9.95 1.34 15.62
N THR A 216 11.25 1.60 15.46
CA THR A 216 12.27 0.59 15.19
C THR A 216 13.34 0.68 16.28
N ASN A 217 13.92 -0.46 16.67
CA ASN A 217 15.09 -0.47 17.56
C ASN A 217 16.38 -0.01 16.84
N ASP A 218 16.28 0.37 15.56
CA ASP A 218 17.38 0.83 14.73
C ASP A 218 17.75 2.29 15.00
N THR A 219 19.04 2.58 14.94
CA THR A 219 19.56 3.95 14.95
C THR A 219 19.25 4.67 13.63
N PRO A 220 19.21 6.02 13.60
CA PRO A 220 19.04 6.77 12.36
C PRO A 220 20.04 6.39 11.26
N GLN A 221 21.28 6.02 11.63
CA GLN A 221 22.31 5.62 10.65
C GLN A 221 22.02 4.23 10.05
N GLN A 222 21.49 3.30 10.83
CA GLN A 222 21.04 1.99 10.34
C GLN A 222 19.85 2.15 9.39
N ILE A 223 18.89 3.00 9.74
CA ILE A 223 17.74 3.32 8.88
C ILE A 223 18.20 3.95 7.56
N LEU A 224 19.10 4.94 7.60
CA LEU A 224 19.70 5.52 6.39
C LEU A 224 20.37 4.44 5.55
N THR A 225 21.16 3.57 6.16
CA THR A 225 21.89 2.50 5.44
C THR A 225 20.91 1.56 4.73
N LEU A 226 19.79 1.20 5.37
CA LEU A 226 18.73 0.41 4.75
C LEU A 226 18.06 1.17 3.60
N PHE A 227 17.65 2.41 3.81
CA PHE A 227 16.95 3.22 2.82
C PHE A 227 17.81 3.54 1.59
N ASP A 228 19.10 3.83 1.77
CA ASP A 228 20.02 4.04 0.64
C ASP A 228 20.20 2.77 -0.19
N LYS A 229 20.28 1.59 0.44
CA LYS A 229 20.32 0.29 -0.27
C LYS A 229 19.03 0.04 -1.07
N ILE A 230 17.86 0.28 -0.46
CA ILE A 230 16.57 0.16 -1.15
C ILE A 230 16.52 1.14 -2.34
N PHE A 231 16.89 2.41 -2.12
CA PHE A 231 16.87 3.43 -3.18
C PHE A 231 17.77 3.06 -4.36
N ARG A 232 19.03 2.69 -4.09
CA ARG A 232 20.00 2.34 -5.13
C ARG A 232 19.60 1.09 -5.90
N SER A 233 19.07 0.06 -5.22
CA SER A 233 18.64 -1.19 -5.86
C SER A 233 17.35 -1.02 -6.68
N LEU A 234 16.45 -0.13 -6.28
CA LEU A 234 15.30 0.24 -7.09
C LEU A 234 15.71 1.08 -8.31
N GLY A 235 16.69 1.97 -8.14
CA GLY A 235 17.06 2.98 -9.12
C GLY A 235 16.08 4.15 -9.14
N VAL A 236 16.57 5.32 -9.55
CA VAL A 236 15.83 6.59 -9.51
C VAL A 236 14.48 6.50 -10.24
N ASP A 237 14.43 5.87 -11.42
CA ASP A 237 13.21 5.79 -12.21
C ASP A 237 12.11 4.96 -11.56
N ARG A 238 12.46 3.84 -10.92
CA ARG A 238 11.50 3.01 -10.20
C ARG A 238 11.01 3.71 -8.94
N VAL A 239 11.90 4.41 -8.23
CA VAL A 239 11.50 5.26 -7.09
C VAL A 239 10.52 6.35 -7.53
N LYS A 240 10.73 7.02 -8.67
CA LYS A 240 9.76 8.00 -9.21
C LYS A 240 8.39 7.37 -9.45
N LYS A 241 8.34 6.17 -10.05
CA LYS A 241 7.08 5.45 -10.29
C LYS A 241 6.38 5.06 -8.98
N LEU A 242 7.15 4.58 -8.00
CA LEU A 242 6.65 4.25 -6.66
C LEU A 242 6.05 5.48 -5.96
N LEU A 243 6.71 6.64 -6.04
CA LEU A 243 6.20 7.89 -5.49
C LEU A 243 4.92 8.34 -6.20
N ARG A 244 4.88 8.29 -7.54
CA ARG A 244 3.62 8.58 -8.28
C ARG A 244 2.49 7.66 -7.87
N MET A 245 2.78 6.36 -7.69
CA MET A 245 1.82 5.39 -7.16
C MET A 245 1.32 5.85 -5.79
N TYR A 246 2.22 6.13 -4.83
CA TYR A 246 1.85 6.57 -3.49
C TYR A 246 0.95 7.83 -3.51
N PHE A 247 1.36 8.88 -4.23
CA PHE A 247 0.63 10.15 -4.29
C PHE A 247 -0.69 10.08 -5.08
N SER A 248 -0.89 9.03 -5.88
CA SER A 248 -2.18 8.78 -6.54
C SER A 248 -3.28 8.47 -5.51
N ASN A 249 -2.94 7.80 -4.40
CA ASN A 249 -3.89 7.41 -3.37
C ASN A 249 -3.20 7.12 -2.02
N PRO A 250 -2.67 8.15 -1.33
CA PRO A 250 -1.79 7.97 -0.18
C PRO A 250 -2.46 7.23 0.98
N LEU A 251 -3.76 7.42 1.21
CA LEU A 251 -4.49 6.73 2.29
C LEU A 251 -4.63 5.22 2.07
N ALA A 252 -4.60 4.76 0.82
CA ALA A 252 -4.65 3.33 0.53
C ALA A 252 -3.31 2.64 0.81
N TYR A 253 -2.20 3.36 0.63
CA TYR A 253 -0.84 2.82 0.74
C TYR A 253 -0.14 3.20 2.05
N SER A 254 -0.59 4.22 2.77
CA SER A 254 0.00 4.67 4.03
C SER A 254 -0.07 3.54 5.07
N TYR A 255 1.10 2.98 5.41
CA TYR A 255 1.33 1.90 6.39
C TYR A 255 0.39 0.70 6.26
N ARG A 256 0.04 0.29 5.02
CA ARG A 256 -0.92 -0.79 4.78
C ARG A 256 -0.61 -1.62 3.53
N GLY A 257 -0.55 -2.93 3.72
CA GLY A 257 -0.54 -3.91 2.63
C GLY A 257 0.75 -3.95 1.81
N TRP A 258 1.82 -3.36 2.33
CA TRP A 258 3.17 -3.54 1.80
C TRP A 258 3.62 -4.99 1.99
N PRO A 259 4.43 -5.54 1.06
CA PRO A 259 5.01 -6.87 1.21
C PRO A 259 5.92 -6.99 2.43
N ASP A 260 6.06 -8.20 2.96
CA ASP A 260 6.84 -8.45 4.16
C ASP A 260 8.33 -8.21 3.95
N LEU A 261 8.88 -8.70 2.83
CA LEU A 261 10.32 -8.63 2.53
C LEU A 261 10.63 -7.82 1.28
N PHE A 262 11.78 -7.15 1.30
CA PHE A 262 12.45 -6.58 0.15
C PHE A 262 13.76 -7.32 -0.10
N VAL A 263 13.94 -7.81 -1.33
CA VAL A 263 15.08 -8.65 -1.70
C VAL A 263 15.87 -7.99 -2.80
N ILE A 264 17.19 -7.98 -2.63
CA ILE A 264 18.17 -7.56 -3.63
C ILE A 264 18.95 -8.80 -4.03
N GLU A 265 18.78 -9.23 -5.27
CA GLU A 265 19.49 -10.37 -5.86
C GLU A 265 20.21 -9.91 -7.13
N LYS A 266 21.55 -9.92 -7.09
CA LYS A 266 22.42 -9.45 -8.18
C LYS A 266 22.09 -8.01 -8.61
N GLN A 267 21.38 -7.84 -9.73
CA GLN A 267 20.98 -6.55 -10.30
C GLN A 267 19.47 -6.31 -10.25
N ASN A 268 18.70 -7.22 -9.62
CA ASN A 268 17.25 -7.13 -9.54
C ASN A 268 16.80 -6.96 -8.09
N ALA A 269 15.88 -6.02 -7.89
CA ALA A 269 15.16 -5.83 -6.65
C ALA A 269 13.71 -6.26 -6.82
N TYR A 270 13.18 -6.99 -5.85
CA TYR A 270 11.79 -7.44 -5.82
C TYR A 270 11.31 -7.58 -4.38
N CYS A 271 10.00 -7.71 -4.22
CA CYS A 271 9.39 -7.93 -2.91
C CYS A 271 8.89 -9.37 -2.77
N ILE A 272 8.80 -9.84 -1.54
CA ILE A 272 8.13 -11.10 -1.20
C ILE A 272 7.04 -10.83 -0.16
N GLU A 273 5.87 -11.38 -0.43
CA GLU A 273 4.79 -11.56 0.54
C GLU A 273 4.78 -13.02 0.98
N VAL A 274 4.92 -13.26 2.27
CA VAL A 274 4.98 -14.58 2.89
C VAL A 274 3.59 -14.98 3.36
N LYS A 275 3.22 -16.23 3.09
CA LYS A 275 1.93 -16.81 3.50
C LYS A 275 2.13 -18.19 4.09
N THR A 276 1.26 -18.55 5.02
CA THR A 276 1.23 -19.90 5.58
C THR A 276 -0.08 -20.58 5.17
N THR A 277 -1.08 -20.51 6.05
CA THR A 277 -2.43 -21.03 5.82
C THR A 277 -3.40 -19.96 5.33
N ASP A 278 -3.00 -18.69 5.40
CA ASP A 278 -3.79 -17.53 5.07
C ASP A 278 -3.68 -17.17 3.57
N LYS A 279 -4.23 -15.99 3.23
CA LYS A 279 -4.32 -15.49 1.85
C LYS A 279 -4.04 -13.99 1.86
N LEU A 280 -3.88 -13.39 0.67
CA LEU A 280 -3.69 -11.94 0.58
C LEU A 280 -4.86 -11.21 1.24
N HIS A 281 -4.53 -10.34 2.19
CA HIS A 281 -5.47 -9.47 2.88
C HIS A 281 -5.99 -8.37 1.96
N LEU A 282 -7.10 -7.72 2.34
CA LEU A 282 -7.72 -6.67 1.51
C LEU A 282 -6.76 -5.56 1.10
N ASN A 283 -5.89 -5.11 2.00
CA ASN A 283 -4.92 -4.06 1.69
C ASN A 283 -3.84 -4.56 0.72
N GLN A 284 -3.37 -5.81 0.87
CA GLN A 284 -2.41 -6.43 -0.05
C GLN A 284 -3.00 -6.62 -1.45
N LEU A 285 -4.29 -6.96 -1.54
CA LEU A 285 -5.03 -7.04 -2.82
C LEU A 285 -5.18 -5.68 -3.53
N VAL A 286 -4.86 -4.58 -2.86
CA VAL A 286 -4.83 -3.22 -3.43
C VAL A 286 -3.40 -2.82 -3.73
N THR A 287 -2.52 -2.88 -2.73
CA THR A 287 -1.14 -2.37 -2.83
C THR A 287 -0.26 -3.22 -3.76
N ILE A 288 -0.30 -4.55 -3.66
CA ILE A 288 0.60 -5.43 -4.42
C ILE A 288 0.37 -5.32 -5.95
N PRO A 289 -0.88 -5.36 -6.46
CA PRO A 289 -1.10 -5.18 -7.89
C PRO A 289 -0.57 -3.84 -8.43
N ASP A 290 -0.74 -2.76 -7.68
CA ASP A 290 -0.27 -1.44 -8.09
C ASP A 290 1.27 -1.35 -8.03
N LEU A 291 1.93 -2.02 -7.07
CA LEU A 291 3.39 -2.14 -7.06
C LEU A 291 3.92 -2.77 -8.34
N VAL A 292 3.28 -3.84 -8.81
CA VAL A 292 3.70 -4.53 -10.03
C VAL A 292 3.40 -3.68 -11.26
N VAL A 293 2.16 -3.19 -11.40
CA VAL A 293 1.69 -2.55 -12.64
C VAL A 293 2.14 -1.10 -12.74
N VAL A 294 2.06 -0.33 -11.66
CA VAL A 294 2.33 1.12 -11.64
C VAL A 294 3.77 1.38 -11.26
N ALA A 295 4.26 0.80 -10.16
CA ALA A 295 5.64 1.03 -9.72
C ALA A 295 6.67 0.23 -10.52
N GLY A 296 6.25 -0.82 -11.24
CA GLY A 296 7.17 -1.72 -11.96
C GLY A 296 8.11 -2.46 -11.01
N LEU A 297 7.63 -2.76 -9.80
CA LEU A 297 8.32 -3.53 -8.78
C LEU A 297 7.69 -4.92 -8.69
N SER A 298 8.46 -5.94 -9.06
CA SER A 298 8.01 -7.34 -8.99
C SER A 298 7.70 -7.72 -7.55
N VAL A 299 6.60 -8.45 -7.36
CA VAL A 299 6.22 -9.02 -6.07
C VAL A 299 5.97 -10.51 -6.24
N HIS A 300 6.62 -11.33 -5.43
CA HIS A 300 6.42 -12.77 -5.37
C HIS A 300 5.61 -13.12 -4.12
N VAL A 301 4.74 -14.12 -4.23
CA VAL A 301 4.06 -14.69 -3.07
C VAL A 301 4.72 -16.02 -2.75
N VAL A 302 5.20 -16.19 -1.53
CA VAL A 302 5.81 -17.44 -1.05
C VAL A 302 4.90 -18.06 -0.02
N LYS A 303 4.35 -19.23 -0.33
CA LYS A 303 3.56 -20.02 0.61
C LYS A 303 4.44 -21.08 1.27
N LEU A 304 4.50 -21.06 2.59
CA LEU A 304 5.24 -22.04 3.38
C LEU A 304 4.38 -23.25 3.75
N THR A 305 4.99 -24.42 3.65
CA THR A 305 4.43 -25.70 4.12
C THR A 305 5.46 -26.44 4.98
N LEU A 306 5.01 -27.16 5.99
CA LEU A 306 5.90 -28.02 6.78
C LEU A 306 6.40 -29.18 5.92
N ARG A 307 7.70 -29.49 6.02
CA ARG A 307 8.27 -30.72 5.48
C ARG A 307 7.55 -31.91 6.12
N LYS A 308 7.07 -32.82 5.27
CA LYS A 308 6.53 -34.10 5.71
C LYS A 308 7.66 -35.04 6.10
#